data_AF-A0A8C1CY31-F1
#
_entry.id   AF-A0A8C1CY31-F1
#
_cell.length_a   1.000
_cell.length_b   1.000
_cell.length_c   1.000
_cell.angle_alpha   90.00
_cell.angle_beta   90.00
_cell.angle_gamma   90.00
#
_symmetry.space_group_name_H-M   'P 1'
#
loop_
_entity.id
_entity.type
_entity.pdbx_description
1 polymer ?
#
loop_
_entity_poly.entity_id
_entity_poly.type
_entity_poly.pdbx_seq_one_letter_code
_entity_poly.pdbx_strand_id
1 'polypeptide(L)'
;VICIFLKKQQQQNDNYNTTLASLFVLSCLVLSGRSYTLSVALPGSVMENAQSPELRTYLAGQIARACGVFCVDEVVIFDELREDVKSVEGEFRGIGKKGQGCVQLARILQYLECPQYLRKSFFPKHRDLQFAGLLNPLDSPHHMRIDEEVEFREGVVLNHPSKPGKGSLVNCGMRKEVQIDKLLKAGLRVTVQLNNSQNKEGKLYKGVVVAPHIPRTEGGLYWGYSVRLASCLSAVFSECPYKDGYDLTIGTSERGKNADHVTLPPFKHMLVVFGGLQGLEVSVDADENLNITDPSVLFDLYLNTCPGQGSRTIRTEEAILISLSGLRQKIAAVFPDQSKG
;
A
#
# COMPACT_ATOMS: atom_id res chain seq x y z
N VAL A 1 17.10 30.98 22.10
CA VAL A 1 15.67 30.72 22.34
C VAL A 1 15.05 29.83 21.26
N ILE A 2 15.17 30.16 19.97
CA ILE A 2 14.63 29.35 18.84
C ILE A 2 15.21 27.92 18.79
N CYS A 3 16.52 27.72 18.93
CA CYS A 3 17.10 26.36 18.95
C CYS A 3 16.66 25.49 20.14
N ILE A 4 16.32 26.10 21.28
CA ILE A 4 15.80 25.38 22.45
C ILE A 4 14.34 24.99 22.20
N PHE A 5 13.57 25.86 21.54
CA PHE A 5 12.19 25.59 21.14
C PHE A 5 12.12 24.47 20.09
N LEU A 6 13.00 24.49 19.08
CA LEU A 6 13.08 23.43 18.07
C LEU A 6 13.51 22.08 18.66
N LYS A 7 14.49 22.07 19.59
CA LYS A 7 14.85 20.85 20.33
C LYS A 7 13.71 20.33 21.20
N LYS A 8 12.98 21.21 21.88
CA LYS A 8 11.78 20.80 22.66
C LYS A 8 10.70 20.23 21.75
N GLN A 9 10.40 20.85 20.61
CA GLN A 9 9.44 20.35 19.61
C GLN A 9 9.84 18.97 19.08
N GLN A 10 11.12 18.77 18.75
CA GLN A 10 11.63 17.49 18.27
C GLN A 10 11.54 16.40 19.36
N GLN A 11 11.89 16.74 20.60
CA GLN A 11 11.81 15.82 21.74
C GLN A 11 10.35 15.51 22.14
N GLN A 12 9.43 16.45 21.96
CA GLN A 12 7.99 16.25 22.16
C GLN A 12 7.40 15.35 21.08
N ASN A 13 7.79 15.54 19.80
CA ASN A 13 7.43 14.64 18.71
C ASN A 13 7.99 13.23 18.90
N ASP A 14 9.24 13.10 19.35
CA ASP A 14 9.85 11.80 19.61
C ASP A 14 9.15 11.06 20.76
N ASN A 15 8.78 11.76 21.84
CA ASN A 15 8.01 11.18 22.94
C ASN A 15 6.57 10.82 22.51
N TYR A 16 5.91 11.67 21.71
CA TYR A 16 4.57 11.41 21.20
C TYR A 16 4.56 10.19 20.26
N ASN A 17 5.55 10.09 19.37
CA ASN A 17 5.72 8.95 18.46
C ASN A 17 6.07 7.66 19.22
N THR A 18 6.85 7.73 20.29
CA THR A 18 7.17 6.56 21.13
C THR A 18 5.93 6.09 21.89
N THR A 19 5.11 7.02 22.37
CA THR A 19 3.85 6.71 23.08
C THR A 19 2.80 6.14 22.12
N LEU A 20 2.68 6.70 20.91
CA LEU A 20 1.82 6.17 19.85
C LEU A 20 2.29 4.79 19.36
N ALA A 21 3.59 4.59 19.15
CA ALA A 21 4.16 3.28 18.84
C ALA A 21 3.83 2.27 19.95
N SER A 22 3.96 2.67 21.21
CA SER A 22 3.62 1.82 22.35
C SER A 22 2.12 1.51 22.46
N LEU A 23 1.23 2.47 22.15
CA LEU A 23 -0.23 2.25 22.07
C LEU A 23 -0.64 1.40 20.87
N PHE A 24 0.01 1.58 19.72
CA PHE A 24 -0.20 0.76 18.53
C PHE A 24 0.23 -0.69 18.80
N VAL A 25 1.40 -0.86 19.42
CA VAL A 25 1.90 -2.17 19.90
C VAL A 25 0.99 -2.77 20.99
N LEU A 26 0.41 -1.97 21.89
CA LEU A 26 -0.52 -2.48 22.91
C LEU A 26 -1.84 -3.00 22.30
N SER A 27 -2.29 -2.44 21.17
CA SER A 27 -3.44 -2.96 20.42
C SER A 27 -3.14 -4.25 19.65
N CYS A 28 -1.86 -4.59 19.49
CA CYS A 28 -1.39 -5.82 18.82
C CYS A 28 -1.32 -7.04 19.74
N LEU A 29 -1.73 -6.94 21.02
CA LEU A 29 -1.79 -8.10 21.92
C LEU A 29 -2.92 -9.05 21.50
N VAL A 30 -2.53 -10.10 20.77
CA VAL A 30 -3.32 -11.20 20.20
C VAL A 30 -4.32 -10.74 19.13
N LEU A 31 -3.79 -10.20 18.01
CA LEU A 31 -4.60 -10.02 16.81
C LEU A 31 -4.80 -11.38 16.15
N SER A 32 -6.05 -11.84 16.08
CA SER A 32 -6.39 -12.93 15.16
C SER A 32 -6.06 -12.49 13.73
N GLY A 33 -5.47 -13.38 12.95
CA GLY A 33 -5.09 -13.10 11.57
C GLY A 33 -6.25 -12.59 10.70
N ARG A 34 -5.96 -11.62 9.83
CA ARG A 34 -6.90 -11.08 8.85
C ARG A 34 -6.88 -11.96 7.61
N SER A 35 -7.94 -12.73 7.35
CA SER A 35 -8.00 -13.67 6.21
C SER A 35 -8.28 -13.00 4.86
N TYR A 36 -8.98 -11.86 4.85
CA TYR A 36 -9.36 -11.14 3.63
C TYR A 36 -8.30 -10.13 3.16
N THR A 37 -8.40 -9.70 1.90
CA THR A 37 -7.63 -8.59 1.33
C THR A 37 -8.54 -7.47 0.84
N LEU A 38 -8.02 -6.24 0.86
CA LEU A 38 -8.63 -5.05 0.28
C LEU A 38 -7.70 -4.46 -0.78
N SER A 39 -8.17 -4.38 -2.02
CA SER A 39 -7.49 -3.72 -3.14
C SER A 39 -8.19 -2.41 -3.50
N VAL A 40 -7.42 -1.39 -3.89
CA VAL A 40 -7.93 -0.11 -4.39
C VAL A 40 -7.43 0.08 -5.81
N ALA A 41 -8.32 0.38 -6.75
CA ALA A 41 -7.95 0.77 -8.11
C ALA A 41 -8.31 2.24 -8.39
N LEU A 42 -7.42 2.94 -9.07
CA LEU A 42 -7.62 4.33 -9.50
C LEU A 42 -6.82 4.63 -10.78
N PRO A 43 -7.23 5.62 -11.58
CA PRO A 43 -6.47 5.96 -12.78
C PRO A 43 -5.23 6.80 -12.44
N GLY A 44 -4.14 6.62 -13.19
CA GLY A 44 -2.95 7.46 -13.03
C GLY A 44 -3.14 8.91 -13.49
N SER A 45 -4.18 9.19 -14.28
CA SER A 45 -4.57 10.52 -14.76
C SER A 45 -4.86 11.52 -13.63
N VAL A 46 -5.16 11.04 -12.41
CA VAL A 46 -5.34 11.90 -11.22
C VAL A 46 -4.15 12.82 -10.99
N MET A 47 -2.95 12.37 -11.36
CA MET A 47 -1.69 13.10 -11.22
C MET A 47 -1.60 14.33 -12.15
N GLU A 48 -2.36 14.34 -13.23
CA GLU A 48 -2.37 15.42 -14.23
C GLU A 48 -3.13 16.66 -13.71
N ASN A 49 -4.03 16.48 -12.75
CA ASN A 49 -4.81 17.56 -12.14
C ASN A 49 -4.00 18.40 -11.14
N ALA A 50 -2.78 17.98 -10.80
CA ALA A 50 -1.92 18.72 -9.89
C ALA A 50 -1.26 19.92 -10.59
N GLN A 51 -1.30 21.09 -9.95
CA GLN A 51 -0.86 22.37 -10.54
C GLN A 51 0.66 22.55 -10.58
N SER A 52 1.42 21.74 -9.83
CA SER A 52 2.88 21.79 -9.82
C SER A 52 3.49 20.39 -9.60
N PRO A 53 4.77 20.17 -9.95
CA PRO A 53 5.48 18.92 -9.67
C PRO A 53 5.51 18.55 -8.18
N GLU A 54 5.62 19.53 -7.29
CA GLU A 54 5.59 19.37 -5.83
C GLU A 54 4.21 18.90 -5.37
N LEU A 55 3.15 19.58 -5.81
CA LEU A 55 1.76 19.21 -5.49
C LEU A 55 1.40 17.84 -6.07
N ARG A 56 1.93 17.48 -7.24
CA ARG A 56 1.75 16.16 -7.83
C ARG A 56 2.37 15.07 -6.97
N THR A 57 3.58 15.32 -6.48
CA THR A 57 4.25 14.40 -5.56
C THR A 57 3.45 14.28 -4.26
N TYR A 58 2.99 15.40 -3.71
CA TYR A 58 2.17 15.43 -2.51
C TYR A 58 0.84 14.67 -2.67
N LEU A 59 0.16 14.81 -3.81
CA LEU A 59 -1.06 14.07 -4.15
C LEU A 59 -0.84 12.54 -4.10
N ALA A 60 0.24 12.04 -4.71
CA ALA A 60 0.61 10.63 -4.59
C ALA A 60 0.82 10.21 -3.13
N GLY A 61 1.42 11.09 -2.30
CA GLY A 61 1.54 10.89 -0.87
C GLY A 61 0.21 10.82 -0.12
N GLN A 62 -0.79 11.62 -0.51
CA GLN A 62 -2.13 11.57 0.07
C GLN A 62 -2.80 10.22 -0.21
N ILE A 63 -2.70 9.73 -1.45
CA ILE A 63 -3.22 8.41 -1.85
C ILE A 63 -2.51 7.28 -1.08
N ALA A 64 -1.18 7.33 -1.00
CA ALA A 64 -0.38 6.36 -0.25
C ALA A 64 -0.80 6.28 1.22
N ARG A 65 -0.99 7.44 1.85
CA ARG A 65 -1.42 7.53 3.24
C ARG A 65 -2.84 7.04 3.44
N ALA A 66 -3.77 7.37 2.55
CA ALA A 66 -5.13 6.87 2.62
C ALA A 66 -5.15 5.33 2.57
N CYS A 67 -4.39 4.74 1.66
CA CYS A 67 -4.25 3.29 1.54
C CYS A 67 -3.61 2.67 2.79
N GLY A 68 -2.55 3.30 3.34
CA GLY A 68 -1.90 2.87 4.57
C GLY A 68 -2.82 2.91 5.80
N VAL A 69 -3.58 3.99 5.98
CA VAL A 69 -4.51 4.17 7.10
C VAL A 69 -5.61 3.10 7.12
N PHE A 70 -6.12 2.72 5.95
CA PHE A 70 -7.19 1.74 5.83
C PHE A 70 -6.69 0.31 5.55
N CYS A 71 -5.40 0.05 5.73
CA CYS A 71 -4.80 -1.28 5.62
C CYS A 71 -5.08 -1.96 4.27
N VAL A 72 -5.01 -1.19 3.17
CA VAL A 72 -5.15 -1.67 1.79
C VAL A 72 -3.96 -2.58 1.46
N ASP A 73 -4.20 -3.75 0.88
CA ASP A 73 -3.18 -4.76 0.54
C ASP A 73 -2.61 -4.59 -0.87
N GLU A 74 -3.34 -3.94 -1.78
CA GLU A 74 -2.92 -3.72 -3.16
C GLU A 74 -3.48 -2.39 -3.68
N VAL A 75 -2.63 -1.62 -4.36
CA VAL A 75 -3.03 -0.43 -5.12
C VAL A 75 -2.80 -0.71 -6.61
N VAL A 76 -3.88 -0.71 -7.38
CA VAL A 76 -3.87 -0.90 -8.84
C VAL A 76 -4.00 0.46 -9.51
N ILE A 77 -3.03 0.81 -10.33
CA ILE A 77 -3.04 2.07 -11.07
C ILE A 77 -3.28 1.73 -12.53
N PHE A 78 -4.47 2.06 -13.03
CA PHE A 78 -4.82 1.81 -14.41
C PHE A 78 -4.63 3.05 -15.29
N ASP A 79 -4.37 2.82 -16.58
CA ASP A 79 -4.32 3.88 -17.56
C ASP A 79 -5.69 4.07 -18.24
N GLU A 80 -6.08 5.33 -18.43
CA GLU A 80 -7.29 5.73 -19.17
C GLU A 80 -6.97 6.16 -20.61
N LEU A 81 -5.69 6.37 -20.92
CA LEU A 81 -5.22 6.90 -22.21
C LEU A 81 -4.46 5.86 -23.04
N ARG A 82 -4.44 4.60 -22.59
CA ARG A 82 -3.83 3.43 -23.24
C ARG A 82 -2.36 3.61 -23.64
N GLU A 83 -1.48 3.84 -22.67
CA GLU A 83 -0.07 3.51 -22.83
C GLU A 83 0.20 2.10 -22.29
N ASP A 84 0.84 1.25 -23.09
CA ASP A 84 1.28 -0.10 -22.71
C ASP A 84 2.48 -0.05 -21.73
N VAL A 85 2.29 0.60 -20.57
CA VAL A 85 3.33 0.69 -19.54
C VAL A 85 3.10 -0.37 -18.47
N LYS A 86 3.83 -1.48 -18.61
CA LYS A 86 3.75 -2.65 -17.71
C LYS A 86 4.81 -2.68 -16.61
N SER A 87 5.76 -1.74 -16.61
CA SER A 87 6.83 -1.69 -15.62
C SER A 87 7.15 -0.27 -15.18
N VAL A 88 7.66 -0.16 -13.95
CA VAL A 88 8.25 1.07 -13.42
C VAL A 88 9.77 1.15 -13.64
N GLU A 89 10.37 0.10 -14.20
CA GLU A 89 11.81 -0.01 -14.46
C GLU A 89 12.19 0.70 -15.78
N GLY A 90 13.17 1.62 -15.74
CA GLY A 90 13.65 2.35 -16.93
C GLY A 90 14.12 3.80 -16.66
N GLU A 91 14.75 4.43 -17.66
CA GLU A 91 15.18 5.83 -17.64
C GLU A 91 14.02 6.80 -17.95
N PHE A 92 13.82 7.79 -17.07
CA PHE A 92 12.82 8.84 -17.22
C PHE A 92 13.23 9.89 -18.28
N ARG A 93 12.43 10.04 -19.34
CA ARG A 93 12.69 11.00 -20.44
C ARG A 93 12.10 12.41 -20.22
N GLY A 94 11.65 12.76 -19.01
CA GLY A 94 11.01 14.07 -18.75
C GLY A 94 9.49 14.01 -18.85
N ILE A 95 8.81 15.07 -18.37
CA ILE A 95 7.33 15.20 -18.38
C ILE A 95 6.82 15.32 -19.82
N GLY A 96 6.47 14.20 -20.43
CA GLY A 96 5.71 14.09 -21.67
C GLY A 96 4.21 14.01 -21.37
N LYS A 97 3.37 14.39 -22.34
CA LYS A 97 1.92 14.57 -22.18
C LYS A 97 1.08 13.28 -22.12
N LYS A 98 1.65 12.09 -21.98
CA LYS A 98 0.92 10.82 -22.11
C LYS A 98 1.54 9.74 -21.18
N GLY A 99 0.71 9.02 -20.41
CA GLY A 99 0.95 7.85 -19.51
C GLY A 99 2.02 7.90 -18.41
N GLN A 100 2.72 9.02 -18.23
CA GLN A 100 3.72 9.18 -17.17
C GLN A 100 3.12 9.30 -15.75
N GLY A 101 1.85 9.68 -15.64
CA GLY A 101 1.15 9.78 -14.37
C GLY A 101 1.10 8.43 -13.64
N CYS A 102 0.79 7.35 -14.35
CA CYS A 102 0.73 5.99 -13.81
C CYS A 102 2.07 5.55 -13.20
N VAL A 103 3.15 5.69 -13.98
CA VAL A 103 4.51 5.29 -13.56
C VAL A 103 4.99 6.12 -12.38
N GLN A 104 4.78 7.44 -12.43
CA GLN A 104 5.20 8.33 -11.36
C GLN A 104 4.45 8.01 -10.06
N LEU A 105 3.12 7.85 -10.14
CA LEU A 105 2.30 7.46 -8.99
C LEU A 105 2.77 6.13 -8.43
N ALA A 106 2.91 5.10 -9.27
CA ALA A 106 3.33 3.77 -8.85
C ALA A 106 4.69 3.80 -8.13
N ARG A 107 5.67 4.51 -8.69
CA ARG A 107 7.00 4.65 -8.11
C ARG A 107 6.99 5.36 -6.77
N ILE A 108 6.18 6.43 -6.61
CA ILE A 108 6.04 7.14 -5.34
C ILE A 108 5.36 6.25 -4.29
N LEU A 109 4.28 5.53 -4.67
CA LEU A 109 3.59 4.61 -3.77
C LEU A 109 4.53 3.50 -3.27
N GLN A 110 5.30 2.88 -4.17
CA GLN A 110 6.29 1.86 -3.84
C GLN A 110 7.42 2.42 -2.95
N TYR A 111 7.89 3.63 -3.23
CA TYR A 111 8.92 4.30 -2.41
C TYR A 111 8.42 4.54 -0.97
N LEU A 112 7.17 4.98 -0.83
CA LEU A 112 6.56 5.24 0.47
C LEU A 112 6.31 3.95 1.25
N GLU A 113 5.80 2.91 0.58
CA GLU A 113 5.58 1.60 1.20
C GLU A 113 6.90 0.94 1.64
N CYS A 114 7.99 1.13 0.89
CA CYS A 114 9.27 0.51 1.22
C CYS A 114 9.84 1.05 2.56
N PRO A 115 10.20 0.17 3.51
CA PRO A 115 10.85 0.55 4.76
C PRO A 115 12.12 1.39 4.53
N GLN A 116 12.31 2.41 5.36
CA GLN A 116 13.37 3.42 5.22
C GLN A 116 14.78 2.83 5.08
N TYR A 117 15.07 1.72 5.78
CA TYR A 117 16.38 1.07 5.75
C TYR A 117 16.63 0.27 4.46
N LEU A 118 15.60 0.00 3.66
CA LEU A 118 15.67 -0.72 2.39
C LEU A 118 15.64 0.21 1.17
N ARG A 119 15.20 1.47 1.32
CA ARG A 119 15.02 2.40 0.19
C ARG A 119 16.28 2.57 -0.64
N LYS A 120 17.46 2.64 -0.02
CA LYS A 120 18.74 2.77 -0.74
C LYS A 120 19.09 1.55 -1.60
N SER A 121 18.56 0.37 -1.26
CA SER A 121 18.79 -0.87 -2.00
C SER A 121 17.86 -1.01 -3.21
N PHE A 122 16.63 -0.48 -3.12
CA PHE A 122 15.61 -0.66 -4.16
C PHE A 122 15.36 0.58 -5.03
N PHE A 123 15.66 1.78 -4.53
CA PHE A 123 15.33 3.03 -5.21
C PHE A 123 16.62 3.82 -5.50
N PRO A 124 17.19 3.69 -6.71
CA PRO A 124 18.24 4.60 -7.15
C PRO A 124 17.71 6.05 -7.19
N LYS A 125 18.62 7.02 -7.21
CA LYS A 125 18.24 8.43 -7.36
C LYS A 125 17.43 8.60 -8.64
N HIS A 126 16.20 9.06 -8.50
CA HIS A 126 15.27 9.20 -9.61
C HIS A 126 14.55 10.54 -9.57
N ARG A 127 14.27 11.13 -10.74
CA ARG A 127 13.64 12.46 -10.83
C ARG A 127 12.22 12.47 -10.28
N ASP A 128 11.45 11.40 -10.48
CA ASP A 128 10.11 11.25 -9.89
C ASP A 128 10.12 11.30 -8.35
N LEU A 129 11.26 10.99 -7.72
CA LEU A 129 11.44 10.98 -6.28
C LEU A 129 12.18 12.24 -5.78
N GLN A 130 12.41 13.24 -6.64
CA GLN A 130 13.15 14.45 -6.27
C GLN A 130 12.49 15.23 -5.12
N PHE A 131 11.16 15.14 -5.00
CA PHE A 131 10.37 15.78 -3.94
C PHE A 131 9.93 14.78 -2.85
N ALA A 132 10.53 13.59 -2.78
CA ALA A 132 10.17 12.59 -1.77
C ALA A 132 10.33 13.08 -0.32
N GLY A 133 11.18 14.09 -0.09
CA GLY A 133 11.34 14.74 1.21
C GLY A 133 10.14 15.59 1.66
N LEU A 134 9.21 15.92 0.76
CA LEU A 134 7.95 16.62 1.09
C LEU A 134 6.86 15.65 1.59
N LEU A 135 7.01 14.35 1.29
CA LEU A 135 5.98 13.35 1.55
C LEU A 135 5.87 13.06 3.04
N ASN A 136 4.63 12.98 3.52
CA ASN A 136 4.35 12.49 4.86
C ASN A 136 4.70 10.99 4.94
N PRO A 137 5.36 10.53 6.01
CA PRO A 137 5.68 9.12 6.18
C PRO A 137 4.40 8.29 6.26
N LEU A 138 4.45 6.99 5.95
CA LEU A 138 3.30 6.11 6.19
C LEU A 138 3.23 5.66 7.65
N ASP A 139 4.40 5.46 8.27
CA ASP A 139 4.54 4.92 9.63
C ASP A 139 3.76 3.61 9.84
N SER A 140 3.79 2.74 8.81
CA SER A 140 3.15 1.42 8.82
C SER A 140 3.90 0.44 9.74
N PRO A 141 3.29 -0.67 10.18
CA PRO A 141 3.93 -1.63 11.08
C PRO A 141 5.26 -2.19 10.56
N HIS A 142 5.47 -2.31 9.26
CA HIS A 142 6.76 -2.77 8.73
C HIS A 142 7.85 -1.67 8.65
N HIS A 143 7.56 -0.42 9.06
CA HIS A 143 8.49 0.73 9.07
C HIS A 143 9.25 0.88 10.40
N MET A 144 9.66 -0.24 10.97
CA MET A 144 10.26 -0.30 12.31
C MET A 144 11.61 0.41 12.43
N ARG A 145 11.89 0.99 13.60
CA ARG A 145 13.22 1.49 13.98
C ARG A 145 14.17 0.32 14.25
N ILE A 146 15.47 0.63 14.33
CA ILE A 146 16.54 -0.36 14.47
C ILE A 146 16.47 -1.17 15.79
N ASP A 147 15.93 -0.55 16.85
CA ASP A 147 15.91 -1.12 18.20
C ASP A 147 14.58 -1.79 18.57
N GLU A 148 13.61 -1.83 17.65
CA GLU A 148 12.30 -2.44 17.89
C GLU A 148 12.38 -3.97 17.72
N GLU A 149 12.10 -4.71 18.78
CA GLU A 149 12.05 -6.17 18.77
C GLU A 149 10.65 -6.64 18.37
N VAL A 150 10.51 -7.14 17.16
CA VAL A 150 9.23 -7.52 16.55
C VAL A 150 9.34 -8.89 15.88
N GLU A 151 8.24 -9.60 15.75
CA GLU A 151 8.25 -10.97 15.19
C GLU A 151 8.62 -11.01 13.71
N PHE A 152 8.10 -10.08 12.91
CA PHE A 152 8.33 -10.03 11.47
C PHE A 152 9.14 -8.80 11.08
N ARG A 153 10.01 -8.93 10.09
CA ARG A 153 10.71 -7.80 9.46
C ARG A 153 10.86 -8.01 7.96
N GLU A 154 10.79 -6.90 7.23
CA GLU A 154 11.21 -6.87 5.83
C GLU A 154 12.73 -6.81 5.74
N GLY A 155 13.29 -7.41 4.69
CA GLY A 155 14.73 -7.42 4.50
C GLY A 155 15.15 -7.57 3.06
N VAL A 156 16.42 -7.28 2.79
CA VAL A 156 17.06 -7.51 1.49
C VAL A 156 18.18 -8.54 1.62
N VAL A 157 18.17 -9.53 0.74
CA VAL A 157 19.21 -10.57 0.71
C VAL A 157 20.55 -9.96 0.30
N LEU A 158 21.56 -10.13 1.13
CA LEU A 158 22.90 -9.56 0.93
C LEU A 158 23.69 -10.38 -0.09
N ASN A 159 24.57 -9.69 -0.82
CA ASN A 159 25.56 -10.34 -1.67
C ASN A 159 26.74 -10.84 -0.82
N HIS A 160 26.51 -11.92 -0.07
CA HIS A 160 27.52 -12.53 0.78
C HIS A 160 27.74 -13.99 0.36
N PRO A 161 28.99 -14.45 0.19
CA PRO A 161 29.27 -15.85 -0.11
C PRO A 161 28.84 -16.72 1.09
N SER A 162 27.91 -17.65 0.85
CA SER A 162 27.46 -18.60 1.88
C SER A 162 27.98 -20.00 1.58
N LYS A 163 28.35 -20.72 2.65
CA LYS A 163 28.67 -22.15 2.54
C LYS A 163 27.40 -22.93 2.24
N PRO A 164 27.46 -24.02 1.45
CA PRO A 164 26.31 -24.90 1.26
C PRO A 164 25.69 -25.31 2.60
N GLY A 165 24.36 -25.23 2.69
CA GLY A 165 23.60 -25.55 3.90
C GLY A 165 23.55 -24.47 5.00
N LYS A 166 24.18 -23.30 4.82
CA LYS A 166 24.09 -22.17 5.77
C LYS A 166 23.04 -21.11 5.43
N GLY A 167 22.37 -21.24 4.29
CA GLY A 167 21.39 -20.26 3.81
C GLY A 167 22.01 -18.92 3.42
N SER A 168 21.20 -17.86 3.42
CA SER A 168 21.61 -16.49 3.05
C SER A 168 21.66 -15.54 4.26
N LEU A 169 22.34 -14.41 4.11
CA LEU A 169 22.31 -13.29 5.05
C LEU A 169 21.37 -12.20 4.53
N VAL A 170 20.61 -11.59 5.43
CA VAL A 170 19.59 -10.60 5.11
C VAL A 170 19.79 -9.36 5.98
N ASN A 171 19.77 -8.18 5.36
CA ASN A 171 19.67 -6.91 6.09
C ASN A 171 18.20 -6.60 6.38
N CYS A 172 17.78 -6.76 7.63
CA CYS A 172 16.42 -6.47 8.12
C CYS A 172 16.32 -5.13 8.88
N GLY A 173 17.28 -4.21 8.66
CA GLY A 173 17.29 -2.92 9.35
C GLY A 173 17.58 -3.00 10.85
N MET A 174 18.23 -4.08 11.29
CA MET A 174 18.60 -4.33 12.68
C MET A 174 20.10 -4.07 12.89
N ARG A 175 20.55 -4.05 14.15
CA ARG A 175 21.98 -3.89 14.52
C ARG A 175 22.89 -5.01 13.97
N LYS A 176 22.33 -6.20 13.77
CA LYS A 176 23.03 -7.37 13.24
C LYS A 176 22.24 -7.92 12.06
N GLU A 177 22.94 -8.52 11.11
CA GLU A 177 22.32 -9.22 9.99
C GLU A 177 21.56 -10.46 10.47
N VAL A 178 20.55 -10.85 9.70
CA VAL A 178 19.74 -12.04 9.97
C VAL A 178 20.17 -13.17 9.05
N GLN A 179 20.56 -14.31 9.62
CA GLN A 179 20.79 -15.54 8.89
C GLN A 179 19.47 -16.27 8.69
N ILE A 180 19.13 -16.57 7.42
CA ILE A 180 17.93 -17.31 7.04
C ILE A 180 18.23 -18.74 6.63
N ASP A 181 17.19 -19.58 6.62
CA ASP A 181 17.23 -21.00 6.31
C ASP A 181 17.36 -21.32 4.80
N LYS A 182 17.05 -20.36 3.93
CA LYS A 182 17.05 -20.53 2.47
C LYS A 182 18.23 -19.86 1.80
N LEU A 183 18.74 -20.49 0.73
CA LEU A 183 19.70 -19.88 -0.19
C LEU A 183 18.93 -19.11 -1.28
N LEU A 184 18.97 -17.78 -1.19
CA LEU A 184 18.24 -16.88 -2.08
C LEU A 184 19.18 -15.97 -2.87
N LYS A 185 18.73 -15.52 -4.04
CA LYS A 185 19.45 -14.55 -4.88
C LYS A 185 19.62 -13.23 -4.14
N ALA A 186 20.83 -12.66 -4.20
CA ALA A 186 21.10 -11.34 -3.65
C ALA A 186 20.22 -10.25 -4.28
N GLY A 187 19.82 -9.26 -3.48
CA GLY A 187 18.94 -8.17 -3.88
C GLY A 187 17.45 -8.49 -3.82
N LEU A 188 17.04 -9.72 -3.48
CA LEU A 188 15.63 -10.04 -3.28
C LEU A 188 15.10 -9.41 -1.98
N ARG A 189 13.90 -8.81 -2.04
CA ARG A 189 13.12 -8.40 -0.86
C ARG A 189 12.44 -9.63 -0.28
N VAL A 190 12.53 -9.81 1.03
CA VAL A 190 11.96 -10.96 1.75
C VAL A 190 11.32 -10.52 3.06
N THR A 191 10.28 -11.24 3.46
CA THR A 191 9.70 -11.15 4.80
C THR A 191 10.32 -12.24 5.67
N VAL A 192 10.88 -11.84 6.81
CA VAL A 192 11.58 -12.73 7.74
C VAL A 192 10.85 -12.76 9.06
N GLN A 193 10.48 -13.96 9.51
CA GLN A 193 10.03 -14.20 10.88
C GLN A 193 11.27 -14.47 11.73
N LEU A 194 11.48 -13.65 12.76
CA LEU A 194 12.61 -13.79 13.68
C LEU A 194 12.34 -14.90 14.69
N ASN A 195 13.38 -15.67 15.02
CA ASN A 195 13.25 -16.70 16.05
C ASN A 195 13.08 -16.05 17.44
N ASN A 196 12.20 -16.59 18.28
CA ASN A 196 11.97 -16.08 19.64
C ASN A 196 13.22 -16.12 20.53
N SER A 197 14.10 -17.13 20.33
CA SER A 197 15.35 -17.28 21.09
C SER A 197 16.54 -16.76 20.29
N GLN A 198 16.78 -15.46 20.34
CA GLN A 198 17.99 -14.85 19.77
C GLN A 198 19.17 -14.98 20.73
N ASN A 199 20.33 -15.45 20.25
CA ASN A 199 21.55 -15.44 21.04
C ASN A 199 22.14 -14.02 21.06
N LYS A 200 22.03 -13.32 22.20
CA LYS A 200 22.51 -11.94 22.38
C LYS A 200 24.01 -11.78 22.14
N GLU A 201 24.81 -12.81 22.44
CA GLU A 201 26.26 -12.83 22.20
C GLU A 201 26.63 -13.23 20.76
N GLY A 202 25.68 -13.77 20.00
CA GLY A 202 25.89 -14.18 18.63
C GLY A 202 26.19 -13.00 17.70
N LYS A 203 27.01 -13.22 16.67
CA LYS A 203 27.30 -12.20 15.64
C LYS A 203 26.12 -11.89 14.73
N LEU A 204 25.16 -12.80 14.64
CA LEU A 204 24.02 -12.76 13.72
C LEU A 204 22.73 -13.08 14.47
N TYR A 205 21.63 -12.49 14.03
CA TYR A 205 20.29 -12.97 14.37
C TYR A 205 19.90 -14.15 13.48
N LYS A 206 18.88 -14.91 13.90
CA LYS A 206 18.33 -16.03 13.12
C LYS A 206 16.85 -15.82 12.84
N GLY A 207 16.42 -16.21 11.65
CA GLY A 207 15.02 -16.18 11.25
C GLY A 207 14.73 -17.13 10.10
N VAL A 208 13.47 -17.20 9.72
CA VAL A 208 12.95 -18.04 8.63
C VAL A 208 12.25 -17.13 7.61
N VAL A 209 12.44 -17.42 6.33
CA VAL A 209 11.72 -16.69 5.27
C VAL A 209 10.29 -17.24 5.16
N VAL A 210 9.34 -16.35 5.40
CA VAL A 210 7.90 -16.61 5.32
C VAL A 210 7.30 -15.90 4.10
N ALA A 211 6.07 -16.27 3.72
CA ALA A 211 5.39 -15.56 2.65
C ALA A 211 4.95 -14.15 3.11
N PRO A 212 4.93 -13.14 2.22
CA PRO A 212 4.62 -11.75 2.61
C PRO A 212 3.23 -11.53 3.22
N HIS A 213 2.30 -12.46 3.02
CA HIS A 213 0.96 -12.39 3.61
C HIS A 213 0.86 -12.98 5.03
N ILE A 214 1.89 -13.67 5.51
CA ILE A 214 1.89 -14.32 6.84
C ILE A 214 1.72 -13.31 7.98
N PRO A 215 2.41 -12.14 8.00
CA PRO A 215 2.17 -11.12 9.02
C PRO A 215 0.70 -10.70 9.14
N ARG A 216 -0.02 -10.64 8.00
CA ARG A 216 -1.47 -10.33 7.96
C ARG A 216 -2.34 -11.51 8.38
N THR A 217 -2.14 -12.66 7.74
CA THR A 217 -3.03 -13.83 7.85
C THR A 217 -2.87 -14.62 9.14
N GLU A 218 -1.71 -14.50 9.80
CA GLU A 218 -1.44 -15.18 11.07
C GLU A 218 -1.21 -14.17 12.20
N GLY A 219 -0.45 -13.09 11.93
CA GLY A 219 -0.12 -12.08 12.94
C GLY A 219 -1.12 -10.92 13.07
N GLY A 220 -2.11 -10.82 12.18
CA GLY A 220 -3.08 -9.72 12.16
C GLY A 220 -2.47 -8.34 11.86
N LEU A 221 -1.21 -8.29 11.43
CA LEU A 221 -0.49 -7.04 11.17
C LEU A 221 -0.74 -6.55 9.75
N TYR A 222 -0.99 -5.25 9.61
CA TYR A 222 -0.91 -4.61 8.30
C TYR A 222 0.55 -4.57 7.83
N TRP A 223 0.81 -5.07 6.62
CA TRP A 223 2.17 -5.28 6.11
C TRP A 223 2.48 -4.50 4.83
N GLY A 224 1.82 -3.34 4.67
CA GLY A 224 1.93 -2.53 3.47
C GLY A 224 1.04 -3.02 2.32
N TYR A 225 1.22 -2.40 1.15
CA TYR A 225 0.51 -2.74 -0.07
C TYR A 225 1.49 -3.14 -1.19
N SER A 226 1.06 -4.02 -2.08
CA SER A 226 1.67 -4.13 -3.41
C SER A 226 1.15 -3.04 -4.34
N VAL A 227 1.94 -2.67 -5.35
CA VAL A 227 1.50 -1.73 -6.39
C VAL A 227 1.56 -2.42 -7.74
N ARG A 228 0.45 -2.39 -8.48
CA ARG A 228 0.31 -2.99 -9.80
C ARG A 228 -0.11 -1.94 -10.82
N LEU A 229 0.53 -1.95 -12.00
CA LEU A 229 0.09 -1.18 -13.15
C LEU A 229 -0.86 -2.03 -13.99
N ALA A 230 -1.93 -1.42 -14.50
CA ALA A 230 -2.85 -2.02 -15.45
C ALA A 230 -2.95 -1.11 -16.69
N SER A 231 -2.93 -1.67 -17.89
CA SER A 231 -2.95 -0.87 -19.13
C SER A 231 -4.31 -0.26 -19.47
N CYS A 232 -5.38 -0.74 -18.81
CA CYS A 232 -6.76 -0.31 -19.00
C CYS A 232 -7.63 -0.78 -17.82
N LEU A 233 -8.91 -0.40 -17.79
CA LEU A 233 -9.83 -0.76 -16.71
C LEU A 233 -10.10 -2.28 -16.67
N SER A 234 -10.29 -2.94 -17.80
CA SER A 234 -10.49 -4.40 -17.88
C SER A 234 -9.28 -5.18 -17.33
N ALA A 235 -8.06 -4.67 -17.55
CA ALA A 235 -6.83 -5.25 -17.00
C ALA A 235 -6.73 -5.16 -15.47
N VAL A 236 -7.49 -4.25 -14.82
CA VAL A 236 -7.64 -4.26 -13.36
C VAL A 236 -8.18 -5.62 -12.91
N PHE A 237 -9.18 -6.16 -13.61
CA PHE A 237 -9.85 -7.40 -13.27
C PHE A 237 -9.12 -8.63 -13.83
N SER A 238 -8.75 -8.61 -15.11
CA SER A 238 -8.20 -9.80 -15.79
C SER A 238 -6.78 -10.16 -15.34
N GLU A 239 -6.01 -9.18 -14.86
CA GLU A 239 -4.65 -9.37 -14.34
C GLU A 239 -4.61 -9.39 -12.80
N CYS A 240 -5.73 -9.77 -12.17
CA CYS A 240 -5.82 -9.95 -10.72
C CYS A 240 -4.76 -10.96 -10.21
N PRO A 241 -4.02 -10.66 -9.13
CA PRO A 241 -3.02 -11.58 -8.58
C PRO A 241 -3.63 -12.79 -7.84
N TYR A 242 -4.94 -12.77 -7.58
CA TYR A 242 -5.63 -13.82 -6.87
C TYR A 242 -6.21 -14.84 -7.85
N LYS A 243 -5.98 -16.14 -7.58
CA LYS A 243 -6.39 -17.25 -8.45
C LYS A 243 -7.90 -17.24 -8.75
N ASP A 244 -8.71 -16.86 -7.75
CA ASP A 244 -10.17 -16.83 -7.83
C ASP A 244 -10.72 -15.44 -8.21
N GLY A 245 -9.84 -14.50 -8.57
CA GLY A 245 -10.19 -13.11 -8.86
C GLY A 245 -10.53 -12.28 -7.62
N TYR A 246 -11.08 -11.09 -7.86
CA TYR A 246 -11.75 -10.30 -6.82
C TYR A 246 -13.19 -10.81 -6.71
N ASP A 247 -13.56 -11.36 -5.55
CA ASP A 247 -14.88 -11.97 -5.30
C ASP A 247 -15.90 -10.97 -4.75
N LEU A 248 -15.48 -9.73 -4.48
CA LEU A 248 -16.36 -8.59 -4.24
C LEU A 248 -15.78 -7.33 -4.88
N THR A 249 -16.49 -6.75 -5.82
CA THR A 249 -16.07 -5.57 -6.57
C THR A 249 -17.01 -4.40 -6.31
N ILE A 250 -16.44 -3.24 -5.98
CA ILE A 250 -17.17 -2.03 -5.64
C ILE A 250 -16.70 -0.88 -6.54
N GLY A 251 -17.56 -0.37 -7.40
CA GLY A 251 -17.32 0.89 -8.11
C GLY A 251 -17.86 2.07 -7.30
N THR A 252 -17.15 3.19 -7.26
CA THR A 252 -17.60 4.40 -6.56
C THR A 252 -18.03 5.49 -7.53
N SER A 253 -19.19 6.10 -7.30
CA SER A 253 -19.71 7.22 -8.09
C SER A 253 -20.82 7.95 -7.34
N GLU A 254 -20.96 9.26 -7.55
CA GLU A 254 -22.09 10.04 -7.02
C GLU A 254 -23.45 9.51 -7.52
N ARG A 255 -23.48 8.81 -8.67
CA ARG A 255 -24.66 8.17 -9.26
C ARG A 255 -24.95 6.77 -8.70
N GLY A 256 -24.08 6.25 -7.83
CA GLY A 256 -24.25 4.94 -7.21
C GLY A 256 -25.35 4.91 -6.15
N LYS A 257 -25.67 3.70 -5.67
CA LYS A 257 -26.58 3.49 -4.53
C LYS A 257 -25.98 4.07 -3.25
N ASN A 258 -26.82 4.62 -2.38
CA ASN A 258 -26.36 5.15 -1.10
C ASN A 258 -25.66 4.06 -0.27
N ALA A 259 -24.37 4.27 0.02
CA ALA A 259 -23.54 3.30 0.75
C ALA A 259 -24.00 3.09 2.20
N ASP A 260 -24.63 4.07 2.85
CA ASP A 260 -25.00 4.01 4.27
C ASP A 260 -25.89 2.80 4.58
N HIS A 261 -26.79 2.46 3.65
CA HIS A 261 -27.77 1.39 3.80
C HIS A 261 -27.33 0.04 3.21
N VAL A 262 -26.10 -0.05 2.69
CA VAL A 262 -25.60 -1.28 2.06
C VAL A 262 -24.92 -2.18 3.10
N THR A 263 -25.24 -3.47 3.03
CA THR A 263 -24.52 -4.54 3.71
C THR A 263 -23.61 -5.26 2.72
N LEU A 264 -22.37 -5.55 3.11
CA LEU A 264 -21.45 -6.29 2.25
C LEU A 264 -21.69 -7.80 2.39
N PRO A 265 -21.68 -8.58 1.30
CA PRO A 265 -21.66 -10.03 1.39
C PRO A 265 -20.31 -10.53 1.95
N PRO A 266 -20.22 -11.78 2.43
CA PRO A 266 -18.94 -12.43 2.70
C PRO A 266 -18.03 -12.41 1.47
N PHE A 267 -16.75 -12.14 1.67
CA PHE A 267 -15.76 -12.06 0.60
C PHE A 267 -14.38 -12.52 1.10
N LYS A 268 -13.42 -12.66 0.18
CA LYS A 268 -12.02 -12.94 0.48
C LYS A 268 -11.10 -11.88 -0.11
N HIS A 269 -11.40 -11.39 -1.32
CA HIS A 269 -10.61 -10.44 -2.08
C HIS A 269 -11.51 -9.32 -2.61
N MET A 270 -11.66 -8.25 -1.83
CA MET A 270 -12.48 -7.11 -2.23
C MET A 270 -11.66 -6.08 -3.01
N LEU A 271 -12.23 -5.55 -4.09
CA LEU A 271 -11.69 -4.46 -4.89
C LEU A 271 -12.61 -3.24 -4.83
N VAL A 272 -12.06 -2.06 -4.52
CA VAL A 272 -12.77 -0.77 -4.61
C VAL A 272 -12.16 0.07 -5.72
N VAL A 273 -12.96 0.48 -6.69
CA VAL A 273 -12.51 1.19 -7.90
C VAL A 273 -13.03 2.61 -7.92
N PHE A 274 -12.09 3.54 -8.08
CA PHE A 274 -12.33 4.97 -8.14
C PHE A 274 -12.08 5.49 -9.55
N GLY A 275 -12.93 6.42 -9.99
CA GLY A 275 -12.73 7.16 -11.23
C GLY A 275 -11.78 8.35 -11.08
N GLY A 276 -11.37 8.90 -12.22
CA GLY A 276 -10.64 10.16 -12.30
C GLY A 276 -11.58 11.36 -12.17
N LEU A 277 -11.15 12.50 -12.73
CA LEU A 277 -11.94 13.75 -12.70
C LEU A 277 -13.32 13.60 -13.35
N GLN A 278 -13.44 12.73 -14.35
CA GLN A 278 -14.65 12.55 -15.15
C GLN A 278 -15.42 11.27 -14.77
N GLY A 279 -15.09 10.64 -13.65
CA GLY A 279 -15.72 9.39 -13.22
C GLY A 279 -15.10 8.15 -13.87
N LEU A 280 -15.79 7.01 -13.76
CA LEU A 280 -15.37 5.73 -14.34
C LEU A 280 -15.79 5.58 -15.81
N GLU A 281 -16.70 6.44 -16.27
CA GLU A 281 -17.23 6.46 -17.63
C GLU A 281 -16.11 6.61 -18.65
N VAL A 282 -15.15 7.50 -18.40
CA VAL A 282 -14.01 7.69 -19.30
C VAL A 282 -13.17 6.43 -19.43
N SER A 283 -12.93 5.75 -18.30
CA SER A 283 -12.14 4.53 -18.30
C SER A 283 -12.85 3.38 -19.02
N VAL A 284 -14.19 3.34 -18.94
CA VAL A 284 -15.02 2.38 -19.68
C VAL A 284 -15.03 2.70 -21.17
N ASP A 285 -15.35 3.93 -21.54
CA ASP A 285 -15.40 4.38 -22.95
C ASP A 285 -14.05 4.22 -23.65
N ALA A 286 -12.95 4.38 -22.90
CA ALA A 286 -11.60 4.23 -23.42
C ALA A 286 -11.15 2.77 -23.51
N ASP A 287 -11.87 1.76 -23.00
CA ASP A 287 -11.44 0.37 -23.01
C ASP A 287 -12.20 -0.47 -24.05
N GLU A 288 -11.52 -0.85 -25.14
CA GLU A 288 -12.09 -1.63 -26.25
C GLU A 288 -12.52 -3.04 -25.85
N ASN A 289 -12.01 -3.55 -24.72
CA ASN A 289 -12.42 -4.85 -24.20
C ASN A 289 -13.78 -4.77 -23.48
N LEU A 290 -14.25 -3.56 -23.16
CA LEU A 290 -15.49 -3.30 -22.46
C LEU A 290 -16.57 -2.82 -23.44
N ASN A 291 -17.44 -3.74 -23.87
CA ASN A 291 -18.59 -3.40 -24.73
C ASN A 291 -19.80 -2.95 -23.91
N ILE A 292 -19.62 -1.97 -23.03
CA ILE A 292 -20.65 -1.46 -22.12
C ILE A 292 -20.62 0.06 -22.05
N THR A 293 -21.73 0.68 -21.65
CA THR A 293 -21.83 2.14 -21.49
C THR A 293 -22.06 2.57 -20.05
N ASP A 294 -22.72 1.74 -19.25
CA ASP A 294 -22.93 1.99 -17.83
C ASP A 294 -21.84 1.26 -17.01
N PRO A 295 -20.92 1.97 -16.34
CA PRO A 295 -19.89 1.34 -15.53
C PRO A 295 -20.44 0.46 -14.41
N SER A 296 -21.69 0.68 -13.96
CA SER A 296 -22.27 -0.05 -12.83
C SER A 296 -22.32 -1.57 -13.05
N VAL A 297 -22.39 -2.02 -14.31
CA VAL A 297 -22.48 -3.45 -14.69
C VAL A 297 -21.16 -4.21 -14.52
N LEU A 298 -20.04 -3.50 -14.30
CA LEU A 298 -18.73 -4.12 -14.02
C LEU A 298 -18.57 -4.56 -12.56
N PHE A 299 -19.46 -4.11 -11.69
CA PHE A 299 -19.27 -4.22 -10.25
C PHE A 299 -20.43 -4.95 -9.58
N ASP A 300 -20.12 -5.71 -8.53
CA ASP A 300 -21.14 -6.30 -7.66
C ASP A 300 -21.94 -5.20 -6.94
N LEU A 301 -21.25 -4.13 -6.55
CA LEU A 301 -21.84 -2.94 -5.94
C LEU A 301 -21.34 -1.67 -6.63
N TYR A 302 -22.26 -0.75 -6.91
CA TYR A 302 -21.92 0.59 -7.43
C TYR A 302 -22.48 1.65 -6.48
N LEU A 303 -21.61 2.34 -5.77
CA LEU A 303 -21.94 3.06 -4.54
C LEU A 303 -21.61 4.54 -4.57
N ASN A 304 -22.52 5.36 -4.03
CA ASN A 304 -22.26 6.71 -3.59
C ASN A 304 -21.92 6.67 -2.09
N THR A 305 -20.67 7.01 -1.76
CA THR A 305 -20.11 6.95 -0.40
C THR A 305 -20.18 8.28 0.34
N CYS A 306 -20.70 9.34 -0.29
CA CYS A 306 -20.94 10.64 0.33
C CYS A 306 -22.30 11.23 -0.14
N PRO A 307 -23.43 10.62 0.23
CA PRO A 307 -24.75 11.13 -0.14
C PRO A 307 -24.95 12.57 0.37
N GLY A 308 -25.49 13.44 -0.49
CA GLY A 308 -25.73 14.83 -0.12
C GLY A 308 -24.46 15.68 -0.01
N GLN A 309 -23.37 15.30 -0.70
CA GLN A 309 -22.14 16.08 -0.76
C GLN A 309 -22.40 17.57 -1.06
N GLY A 310 -21.77 18.46 -0.29
CA GLY A 310 -21.92 19.91 -0.45
C GLY A 310 -21.05 20.52 -1.56
N SER A 311 -20.07 19.76 -2.05
CA SER A 311 -19.26 20.13 -3.22
C SER A 311 -19.82 19.45 -4.46
N ARG A 312 -19.74 20.12 -5.61
CA ARG A 312 -20.11 19.50 -6.91
C ARG A 312 -19.24 18.29 -7.23
N THR A 313 -17.99 18.31 -6.81
CA THR A 313 -17.02 17.25 -7.10
C THR A 313 -16.23 16.91 -5.84
N ILE A 314 -16.03 15.62 -5.61
CA ILE A 314 -15.07 15.08 -4.63
C ILE A 314 -13.87 14.59 -5.43
N ARG A 315 -12.66 15.06 -5.09
CA ARG A 315 -11.44 14.65 -5.79
C ARG A 315 -11.08 13.21 -5.41
N THR A 316 -10.41 12.48 -6.30
CA THR A 316 -10.14 11.04 -6.09
C THR A 316 -9.43 10.74 -4.77
N GLU A 317 -8.43 11.53 -4.37
CA GLU A 317 -7.72 11.38 -3.10
C GLU A 317 -8.60 11.63 -1.86
N GLU A 318 -9.62 12.47 -1.98
CA GLU A 318 -10.64 12.71 -0.93
C GLU A 318 -11.63 11.55 -0.90
N ALA A 319 -12.08 11.12 -2.09
CA ALA A 319 -13.03 10.03 -2.26
C ALA A 319 -12.51 8.71 -1.68
N ILE A 320 -11.21 8.42 -1.82
CA ILE A 320 -10.59 7.23 -1.23
C ILE A 320 -10.75 7.26 0.29
N LEU A 321 -10.39 8.37 0.95
CA LEU A 321 -10.51 8.50 2.40
C LEU A 321 -11.97 8.38 2.88
N ILE A 322 -12.89 9.06 2.21
CA ILE A 322 -14.33 9.04 2.56
C ILE A 322 -14.89 7.62 2.39
N SER A 323 -14.64 7.01 1.24
CA SER A 323 -15.19 5.70 0.88
C SER A 323 -14.64 4.60 1.78
N LEU A 324 -13.32 4.55 2.00
CA LEU A 324 -12.73 3.54 2.86
C LEU A 324 -13.15 3.73 4.33
N SER A 325 -13.37 4.96 4.78
CA SER A 325 -13.94 5.25 6.10
C SER A 325 -15.36 4.68 6.25
N GLY A 326 -16.23 4.94 5.27
CA GLY A 326 -17.60 4.43 5.26
C GLY A 326 -17.69 2.91 5.11
N LEU A 327 -16.78 2.30 4.34
CA LEU A 327 -16.73 0.85 4.14
C LEU A 327 -16.09 0.11 5.33
N ARG A 328 -15.20 0.74 6.10
CA ARG A 328 -14.48 0.09 7.22
C ARG A 328 -15.40 -0.65 8.18
N GLN A 329 -16.47 -0.01 8.66
CA GLN A 329 -17.42 -0.64 9.59
C GLN A 329 -18.19 -1.79 8.94
N LYS A 330 -18.50 -1.67 7.64
CA LYS A 330 -19.21 -2.70 6.88
C LYS A 330 -18.33 -3.92 6.64
N ILE A 331 -17.04 -3.71 6.37
CA ILE A 331 -16.04 -4.79 6.27
C ILE A 331 -15.90 -5.50 7.62
N ALA A 332 -15.77 -4.75 8.72
CA ALA A 332 -15.65 -5.33 10.06
C ALA A 332 -16.89 -6.17 10.44
N ALA A 333 -18.08 -5.79 9.99
CA ALA A 333 -19.31 -6.56 10.21
C ALA A 333 -19.33 -7.91 9.47
N VAL A 334 -18.59 -8.07 8.37
CA VAL A 334 -18.43 -9.34 7.64
C VAL A 334 -17.51 -10.31 8.39
N PHE A 335 -16.51 -9.79 9.09
CA PHE A 335 -15.52 -10.57 9.85
C PHE A 335 -15.57 -10.20 11.34
N PRO A 336 -16.64 -10.57 12.06
CA PRO A 336 -16.72 -10.31 13.49
C PRO A 336 -15.53 -10.96 14.21
N ASP A 337 -14.86 -10.18 15.05
CA ASP A 337 -13.73 -10.63 15.88
C ASP A 337 -14.09 -11.94 16.59
N GLN A 338 -13.35 -13.01 16.28
CA GLN A 338 -13.47 -14.32 16.93
C GLN A 338 -12.96 -14.30 18.39
N SER A 339 -12.49 -13.16 18.88
CA SER A 339 -11.95 -12.96 20.24
C SER A 339 -13.02 -12.72 21.32
N LYS A 340 -14.32 -12.73 20.97
CA LYS A 340 -15.45 -12.54 21.90
C LYS A 340 -16.33 -13.78 22.11
N GLY A 341 -15.80 -14.97 21.82
CA GLY A 341 -16.45 -16.27 22.06
C GLY A 341 -16.08 -16.89 23.40
#